data_AF-A0A6V7IKM6-F1
#
_entry.id   AF-A0A6V7IKM6-F1
#
_cell.length_a   1.000
_cell.length_b   1.000
_cell.length_c   1.000
_cell.angle_alpha   90.00
_cell.angle_beta   90.00
_cell.angle_gamma   90.00
#
_symmetry.space_group_name_H-M   'P 1'
#
loop_
_entity.id
_entity.type
_entity.pdbx_description
1 polymer ?
#
loop_
_entity_poly.entity_id
_entity_poly.type
_entity_poly.pdbx_seq_one_letter_code
_entity_poly.pdbx_strand_id
1 'polypeptide(L)' 'IFRHGDRAPDTTGSEGFPNDPYLNWTFYPGGIGGLTN' A
#
# COMPACT_ATOMS: atom_id res chain seq x y z
N ILE A 1 -21.54 8.14 -3.35
CA ILE A 1 -20.10 8.44 -3.23
C ILE A 1 -19.47 7.20 -2.62
N PHE A 2 -18.60 6.51 -3.36
CA PHE A 2 -18.00 5.24 -2.92
C PHE A 2 -16.50 5.40 -2.75
N ARG A 3 -15.92 4.62 -1.83
CA ARG A 3 -14.47 4.43 -1.72
C ARG A 3 -14.04 3.19 -2.48
N HIS A 4 -12.76 3.15 -2.82
CA HIS A 4 -12.13 1.98 -3.38
C HIS A 4 -12.14 0.82 -2.35
N GLY A 5 -11.97 -0.41 -2.83
CA GLY A 5 -11.77 -1.60 -1.98
C GLY A 5 -10.42 -1.59 -1.28
N ASP A 6 -10.09 -2.68 -0.60
CA ASP A 6 -8.82 -2.78 0.12
C ASP A 6 -7.64 -2.73 -0.86
N ARG A 7 -6.59 -1.99 -0.46
CA ARG A 7 -5.38 -1.79 -1.26
C ARG A 7 -4.13 -1.89 -0.40
N ALA A 8 -3.02 -2.21 -1.05
CA ALA A 8 -1.70 -2.13 -0.45
C ALA A 8 -1.42 -0.69 0.03
N PRO A 9 -0.62 -0.53 1.11
CA PRO A 9 -0.23 0.78 1.59
C PRO A 9 0.49 1.55 0.47
N ASP A 10 0.25 2.86 0.40
CA ASP A 10 0.94 3.73 -0.53
C ASP A 10 2.16 4.39 0.12
N THR A 11 3.30 4.43 -0.58
CA THR A 11 4.55 4.99 -0.04
C THR A 11 4.69 6.50 -0.26
N THR A 12 3.76 7.13 -0.99
CA THR A 12 3.79 8.57 -1.28
C THR A 12 3.03 9.41 -0.24
N GLY A 13 2.36 8.77 0.72
CA GLY A 13 1.60 9.42 1.78
C GLY A 13 1.78 8.76 3.15
N SER A 14 1.18 9.38 4.18
CA SER A 14 1.23 9.03 5.62
C SER A 14 0.74 7.63 6.00
N GLU A 15 0.70 6.68 5.07
CA GLU A 15 0.29 5.29 5.26
C GLU A 15 1.47 4.39 5.65
N GLY A 16 2.70 4.93 5.64
CA GLY A 16 3.90 4.29 6.16
C GLY A 16 4.56 5.12 7.27
N PHE A 17 5.29 4.46 8.15
CA PHE A 17 6.18 5.09 9.12
C PHE A 17 7.65 4.84 8.73
N PRO A 18 8.58 5.74 9.06
CA PRO A 18 9.97 5.66 8.58
C PRO A 18 10.71 4.37 8.94
N ASN A 19 10.28 3.68 10.01
CA ASN A 19 10.89 2.43 10.50
C ASN A 19 10.05 1.20 10.13
N ASP A 20 9.23 1.27 9.09
CA ASP A 20 8.44 0.10 8.67
C ASP A 20 9.37 -1.00 8.13
N PRO A 21 9.30 -2.23 8.68
CA PRO A 21 10.15 -3.35 8.24
C PRO A 21 9.83 -3.80 6.80
N TYR A 22 8.69 -3.41 6.24
CA TYR A 22 8.25 -3.74 4.89
C TYR A 22 8.30 -2.54 3.93
N LEU A 23 9.01 -1.47 4.29
CA LEU A 23 9.13 -0.26 3.47
C LEU A 23 9.70 -0.54 2.06
N ASN A 24 10.60 -1.52 1.96
CA ASN A 24 11.23 -1.94 0.70
C ASN A 24 10.57 -3.18 0.09
N TRP A 25 9.44 -3.64 0.64
CA TRP A 25 8.79 -4.85 0.17
C TRP A 25 7.82 -4.53 -0.97
N THR A 26 7.93 -5.29 -2.06
CA THR A 26 7.05 -5.15 -3.21
C THR A 26 5.81 -6.03 -3.02
N PHE A 27 4.67 -5.41 -2.76
CA PHE A 27 3.38 -6.10 -2.60
C PHE A 27 2.90 -6.71 -3.92
N TYR A 28 3.40 -7.88 -4.31
CA TYR A 28 3.02 -8.54 -5.57
C TYR A 28 1.65 -9.24 -5.48
N PRO A 29 0.83 -9.29 -6.55
CA PRO A 29 1.01 -8.67 -7.88
C PRO A 29 0.55 -7.21 -7.98
N GLY A 30 -0.17 -6.69 -6.99
CA GLY A 30 -0.85 -5.38 -7.08
C GLY A 30 0.08 -4.16 -7.02
N GLY A 31 1.27 -4.31 -6.45
CA GLY A 31 2.18 -3.21 -6.14
C GLY A 31 1.70 -2.34 -4.98
N ILE A 32 2.52 -1.34 -4.63
CA ILE A 32 2.20 -0.27 -3.68
C ILE A 32 0.94 0.46 -4.15
N GLY A 33 -0.04 0.69 -3.26
CA GLY A 33 -1.31 1.32 -3.61
C GLY A 33 -2.28 0.49 -4.46
N GLY A 34 -1.93 -0.74 -4.85
CA GLY A 34 -2.76 -1.61 -5.69
C GLY A 34 -3.90 -2.28 -4.93
N LEU A 35 -5.06 -2.45 -5.58
CA LEU A 35 -6.20 -3.19 -5.03
C LEU A 35 -5.86 -4.67 -4.83
N THR A 36 -6.23 -5.22 -3.67
CA THR A 36 -6.07 -6.63 -3.34
C THR A 36 -7.36 -7.41 -3.63
N ASN A 37 -7.24 -8.70 -3.98
CA ASN A 37 -8.37 -9.63 -4.23
C ASN A 37 -8.66 -10.47 -2.99
#